data_AF-A0A968JHV9-F1
#
_entry.id   AF-A0A968JHV9-F1
#
_cell.length_a   1.000
_cell.length_b   1.000
_cell.length_c   1.000
_cell.angle_alpha   90.00
_cell.angle_beta   90.00
_cell.angle_gamma   90.00
#
_symmetry.space_group_name_H-M   'P 1'
#
loop_
_entity.id
_entity.type
_entity.pdbx_description
1 polymer ?
#
loop_
_entity_poly.entity_id
_entity_poly.type
_entity_poly.pdbx_seq_one_letter_code
_entity_poly.pdbx_strand_id
1 'polypeptide(L)'
;MPYILGTDFRFKTELQYDGTLDANGVLKGNLYIKGYGDPTLGSPEMENSLPLAALLSTWVEAVKKAGIRQIDGKIVGDASYFKGGESGDTWQWYDLGNYYAAGIWGLNIHENYYYLHFQQVNQLGDTPPIAKIDPMLPNLYLIQRRCSPSEKGRWRPNAYHSIG
;
A
#
# COMPACT_ATOMS: atom_id res chain seq x y z
N MET A 1 -10.14 -33.34 6.80
CA MET A 1 -9.25 -32.25 7.20
C MET A 1 -10.13 -31.09 7.65
N PRO A 2 -10.15 -30.70 8.94
CA PRO A 2 -10.85 -29.48 9.34
C PRO A 2 -10.12 -28.25 8.77
N TYR A 3 -10.87 -27.31 8.20
CA TYR A 3 -10.33 -26.04 7.72
C TYR A 3 -9.92 -25.19 8.93
N ILE A 4 -8.63 -24.89 9.07
CA ILE A 4 -8.05 -24.24 10.27
C ILE A 4 -8.69 -22.88 10.59
N LEU A 5 -9.12 -22.14 9.57
CA LEU A 5 -9.74 -20.81 9.73
C LEU A 5 -11.27 -20.83 9.63
N GLY A 6 -11.85 -21.84 8.97
CA GLY A 6 -13.27 -21.85 8.60
C GLY A 6 -13.61 -20.89 7.45
N THR A 7 -14.83 -21.01 6.90
CA THR A 7 -15.32 -20.20 5.76
C THR A 7 -15.70 -18.76 6.14
N ASP A 8 -15.99 -18.56 7.42
CA ASP A 8 -16.48 -17.28 7.94
C ASP A 8 -15.36 -16.40 8.49
N PHE A 9 -14.10 -16.86 8.42
CA PHE A 9 -12.96 -16.07 8.82
C PHE A 9 -12.89 -14.77 8.03
N ARG A 10 -12.60 -13.68 8.75
CA ARG A 10 -12.33 -12.37 8.17
C ARG A 10 -11.05 -11.84 8.80
N PHE A 11 -10.17 -11.32 7.96
CA PHE A 11 -9.07 -10.51 8.45
C PHE A 11 -9.61 -9.27 9.15
N LYS A 12 -8.81 -8.73 10.06
CA LYS A 12 -9.14 -7.50 10.78
C LYS A 12 -8.02 -6.49 10.63
N THR A 13 -8.41 -5.23 10.71
CA THR A 13 -7.50 -4.09 10.81
C THR A 13 -8.07 -3.16 11.87
N GLU A 14 -7.23 -2.75 12.81
CA GLU A 14 -7.66 -2.01 13.99
C GLU A 14 -7.05 -0.60 13.98
N LEU A 15 -7.87 0.39 14.32
CA LEU A 15 -7.40 1.73 14.65
C LEU A 15 -7.32 1.83 16.17
N GLN A 16 -6.11 2.10 16.68
CA GLN A 16 -5.83 2.17 18.11
C GLN A 16 -5.15 3.50 18.41
N TYR A 17 -5.25 3.99 19.64
CA TYR A 17 -4.47 5.14 20.06
C TYR A 17 -3.99 4.98 21.50
N ASP A 18 -2.90 5.68 21.85
CA ASP A 18 -2.40 5.78 23.22
C ASP A 18 -2.51 7.22 23.75
N GLY A 19 -2.13 7.41 25.01
CA GLY A 19 -2.13 8.74 25.62
C GLY A 19 -3.51 9.21 26.05
N THR A 20 -3.74 10.51 25.98
CA THR A 20 -4.96 11.15 26.52
C THR A 20 -5.62 12.07 25.51
N LEU A 21 -6.95 11.98 25.40
CA LEU A 21 -7.77 12.90 24.62
C LEU A 21 -8.28 14.04 25.52
N ASP A 22 -7.97 15.28 25.17
CA ASP A 22 -8.47 16.44 25.91
C ASP A 22 -9.90 16.86 25.48
N ALA A 23 -10.48 17.80 26.23
CA ALA A 23 -11.85 18.28 25.97
C ALA A 23 -12.03 19.01 24.62
N ASN A 24 -10.94 19.45 23.98
CA ASN A 24 -10.96 20.08 22.67
C ASN A 24 -10.81 19.04 21.53
N GLY A 25 -10.60 17.77 21.86
CA GLY A 25 -10.39 16.69 20.90
C GLY A 25 -8.93 16.57 20.44
N VAL A 26 -7.97 17.10 21.20
CA VAL A 26 -6.53 16.92 20.92
C VAL A 26 -6.06 15.64 21.60
N LEU A 27 -5.61 14.68 20.79
CA LEU A 27 -4.96 13.46 21.26
C LEU A 27 -3.50 13.76 21.57
N LYS A 28 -3.11 13.74 22.85
CA LYS A 28 -1.72 13.78 23.30
C LYS A 28 -1.18 12.36 23.35
N GLY A 29 -0.75 11.86 22.20
CA GLY A 29 -0.41 10.47 21.97
C GLY A 29 -0.37 10.12 20.49
N ASN A 30 -0.20 8.84 20.19
CA ASN A 30 -0.08 8.33 18.83
C ASN A 30 -1.35 7.61 18.38
N LEU A 31 -1.61 7.64 17.08
CA LEU A 31 -2.61 6.81 16.41
C LEU A 31 -1.90 5.66 15.70
N TYR A 32 -2.42 4.44 15.84
CA TYR A 32 -1.89 3.23 15.25
C TYR A 32 -2.91 2.61 14.30
N ILE A 33 -2.44 2.17 13.14
CA ILE A 33 -3.19 1.39 12.16
C ILE A 33 -2.58 -0.01 12.18
N LYS A 34 -3.21 -0.93 12.90
CA LYS A 34 -2.67 -2.27 13.13
C LYS A 34 -3.29 -3.28 12.18
N GLY A 35 -2.45 -3.84 11.31
CA GLY A 35 -2.85 -4.87 10.37
C GLY A 35 -2.64 -6.29 10.92
N TYR A 36 -3.51 -7.21 10.51
CA TYR A 36 -3.44 -8.63 10.85
C TYR A 36 -3.36 -9.54 9.60
N GLY A 37 -2.87 -9.01 8.49
CA GLY A 37 -2.63 -9.73 7.24
C GLY A 37 -3.70 -9.59 6.18
N ASP A 38 -4.59 -8.60 6.27
CA ASP A 38 -5.62 -8.36 5.27
C ASP A 38 -4.98 -7.95 3.92
N PRO A 39 -5.13 -8.73 2.84
CA PRO A 39 -4.56 -8.40 1.54
C PRO A 39 -5.47 -7.46 0.72
N THR A 40 -6.67 -7.17 1.21
CA THR A 40 -7.74 -6.54 0.41
C THR A 40 -7.85 -5.02 0.61
N LEU A 41 -7.15 -4.47 1.61
CA LEU A 41 -7.24 -3.06 1.99
C LEU A 41 -6.83 -2.13 0.84
N GLY A 42 -7.81 -1.45 0.23
CA GLY A 42 -7.53 -0.51 -0.84
C GLY A 42 -7.10 -1.17 -2.15
N SER A 43 -7.25 -2.49 -2.29
CA SER A 43 -6.91 -3.23 -3.51
C SER A 43 -7.73 -2.73 -4.70
N PRO A 44 -7.10 -2.45 -5.86
CA PRO A 44 -7.84 -2.10 -7.08
C PRO A 44 -8.30 -3.34 -7.88
N GLU A 45 -7.77 -4.53 -7.60
CA GLU A 45 -8.05 -5.75 -8.38
C GLU A 45 -9.15 -6.63 -7.75
N MET A 46 -9.44 -6.45 -6.46
CA MET A 46 -10.47 -7.23 -5.77
C MET A 46 -11.86 -6.60 -5.88
N GLU A 47 -12.84 -7.36 -6.39
CA GLU A 47 -14.21 -6.86 -6.64
C GLU A 47 -14.93 -6.31 -5.40
N ASN A 48 -14.59 -6.81 -4.20
CA ASN A 48 -15.25 -6.46 -2.94
C ASN A 48 -14.37 -5.62 -2.00
N SER A 49 -13.23 -5.12 -2.46
CA SER A 49 -12.42 -4.18 -1.67
C SER A 49 -13.01 -2.77 -1.76
N LEU A 50 -12.84 -2.00 -0.69
CA LEU A 50 -13.05 -0.56 -0.78
C LEU A 50 -11.92 0.06 -1.60
N PRO A 51 -12.21 0.98 -2.54
CA PRO A 51 -11.17 1.78 -3.16
C PRO A 51 -10.34 2.51 -2.09
N LEU A 52 -9.03 2.68 -2.33
CA LEU A 52 -8.10 3.23 -1.32
C LEU A 52 -8.61 4.54 -0.69
N ALA A 53 -9.14 5.47 -1.50
CA ALA A 53 -9.67 6.74 -1.00
C ALA A 53 -10.90 6.56 -0.07
N ALA A 54 -11.79 5.61 -0.38
CA ALA A 54 -12.94 5.28 0.44
C ALA A 54 -12.54 4.57 1.74
N LEU A 55 -11.54 3.69 1.69
CA LEU A 55 -10.96 3.07 2.88
C LEU A 55 -10.38 4.13 3.83
N LEU A 56 -9.53 5.02 3.30
CA LEU A 56 -8.92 6.09 4.10
C LEU A 56 -9.99 7.02 4.69
N SER A 57 -11.03 7.33 3.93
CA SER A 57 -12.16 8.13 4.42
C SER A 57 -12.87 7.42 5.58
N THR A 58 -13.07 6.10 5.49
CA THR A 58 -13.68 5.31 6.55
C THR A 58 -12.86 5.37 7.84
N TRP A 59 -11.53 5.32 7.73
CA TRP A 59 -10.64 5.46 8.89
C TRP A 59 -10.67 6.86 9.49
N VAL A 60 -10.66 7.90 8.66
CA VAL A 60 -10.78 9.29 9.10
C VAL A 60 -12.10 9.50 9.86
N GLU A 61 -13.21 8.97 9.35
CA GLU A 61 -14.51 9.08 10.02
C GLU A 61 -14.55 8.30 11.34
N ALA A 62 -13.91 7.12 11.41
CA ALA A 62 -13.77 6.38 12.67
C ALA A 62 -12.96 7.17 13.72
N VAL A 63 -11.86 7.81 13.31
CA VAL A 63 -11.02 8.66 14.18
C VAL A 63 -11.81 9.87 14.68
N LYS A 64 -12.54 10.56 13.79
CA LYS A 64 -13.42 11.68 14.18
C LYS A 64 -14.52 11.24 15.13
N LYS A 65 -15.13 10.07 14.89
CA LYS A 65 -16.18 9.50 15.74
C LYS A 65 -15.66 9.15 17.13
N ALA A 66 -14.37 8.83 17.27
CA ALA A 66 -13.70 8.66 18.56
C ALA A 66 -13.43 10.00 19.30
N GLY A 67 -13.82 11.15 18.71
CA GLY A 67 -13.65 12.48 19.29
C GLY A 67 -12.30 13.14 18.98
N ILE A 68 -11.44 12.48 18.20
CA ILE A 68 -10.11 12.99 17.85
C ILE A 68 -10.25 13.99 16.70
N ARG A 69 -9.82 15.22 16.94
CA ARG A 69 -9.79 16.33 15.97
C ARG A 69 -8.37 16.70 15.56
N GLN A 70 -7.40 16.50 16.46
CA GLN A 70 -5.99 16.74 16.22
C GLN A 70 -5.18 15.65 16.93
N ILE A 71 -4.08 15.22 16.30
CA ILE A 71 -3.13 14.27 16.86
C ILE A 71 -1.84 15.04 17.15
N ASP A 72 -1.48 15.16 18.42
CA ASP A 72 -0.21 15.70 18.90
C ASP A 72 0.74 14.53 19.19
N GLY A 73 1.17 13.89 18.10
CA GLY A 73 1.98 12.68 18.10
C GLY A 73 2.11 12.11 16.68
N LYS A 74 2.36 10.81 16.57
CA LYS A 74 2.56 10.14 15.27
C LYS A 74 1.33 9.36 14.84
N ILE A 75 1.20 9.20 13.52
CA ILE A 75 0.36 8.16 12.90
C ILE A 75 1.30 7.02 12.49
N VAL A 76 1.05 5.83 13.00
CA VAL A 76 1.96 4.68 12.89
C VAL A 76 1.23 3.52 12.23
N GLY A 77 1.77 3.00 11.12
CA GLY A 77 1.35 1.71 10.58
C GLY A 77 2.03 0.58 11.36
N ASP A 78 1.25 -0.25 12.04
CA ASP A 78 1.74 -1.42 12.76
C ASP A 78 1.53 -2.67 11.89
N ALA A 79 2.61 -3.12 11.27
CA ALA A 79 2.69 -4.33 10.46
C ALA A 79 3.23 -5.55 11.22
N SER A 80 3.43 -5.46 12.54
CA SER A 80 4.24 -6.40 13.32
C SER A 80 3.55 -7.74 13.64
N TYR A 81 2.34 -7.98 13.13
CA TYR A 81 1.56 -9.18 13.47
C TYR A 81 2.23 -10.47 13.01
N PHE A 82 2.79 -10.45 11.79
CA PHE A 82 3.60 -11.55 11.29
C PHE A 82 5.06 -11.37 11.70
N LYS A 83 5.68 -12.47 12.13
CA LYS A 83 7.12 -12.56 12.41
C LYS A 83 7.74 -13.40 11.29
N GLY A 84 8.50 -12.79 10.39
CA GLY A 84 9.09 -13.52 9.26
C GLY A 84 9.45 -12.62 8.10
N GLY A 85 10.23 -13.14 7.16
CA GLY A 85 10.73 -12.41 5.99
C GLY A 85 9.63 -11.91 5.08
N GLU A 86 9.93 -10.78 4.45
CA GLU A 86 9.10 -10.03 3.50
C GLU A 86 8.72 -10.90 2.29
N SER A 87 9.51 -11.93 1.99
CA SER A 87 9.36 -12.83 0.85
C SER A 87 9.46 -14.29 1.26
N GLY A 88 8.92 -15.19 0.44
CA GLY A 88 9.07 -16.62 0.65
C GLY A 88 10.52 -17.07 0.44
N ASP A 89 11.00 -18.02 1.26
CA ASP A 89 12.41 -18.48 1.27
C ASP A 89 12.93 -18.98 -0.09
N THR A 90 12.03 -19.37 -1.00
CA THR A 90 12.35 -19.88 -2.34
C THR A 90 12.15 -18.87 -3.46
N TRP A 91 11.66 -17.67 -3.14
CA TRP A 91 11.44 -16.62 -4.12
C TRP A 91 12.76 -16.16 -4.70
N GLN A 92 12.78 -16.01 -6.02
CA GLN A 92 13.98 -15.54 -6.68
C GLN A 92 14.12 -14.04 -6.45
N TRP A 93 15.31 -13.59 -6.08
CA TRP A 93 15.55 -12.19 -5.74
C TRP A 93 15.16 -11.22 -6.87
N TYR A 94 15.31 -11.63 -8.12
CA TYR A 94 14.95 -10.82 -9.30
C TYR A 94 13.44 -10.69 -9.52
N ASP A 95 12.63 -11.50 -8.84
CA ASP A 95 11.17 -11.40 -8.87
C ASP A 95 10.64 -10.35 -7.90
N LEU A 96 11.37 -10.01 -6.83
CA LEU A 96 10.89 -9.16 -5.72
C LEU A 96 10.45 -7.74 -6.12
N GLY A 97 10.80 -7.28 -7.33
CA GLY A 97 10.32 -6.02 -7.89
C GLY A 97 9.01 -6.13 -8.67
N ASN A 98 8.43 -7.33 -8.79
CA ASN A 98 7.17 -7.56 -9.48
C ASN A 98 6.01 -7.69 -8.49
N TYR A 99 4.81 -7.32 -8.94
CA TYR A 99 3.59 -7.37 -8.13
C TYR A 99 3.27 -8.75 -7.55
N TYR A 100 3.62 -9.84 -8.26
CA TYR A 100 3.35 -11.21 -7.82
C TYR A 100 4.32 -11.70 -6.74
N ALA A 101 5.37 -10.93 -6.46
CA ALA A 101 6.35 -11.19 -5.41
C ALA A 101 6.45 -9.97 -4.46
N ALA A 102 5.34 -9.25 -4.27
CA ALA A 102 5.25 -8.18 -3.30
C ALA A 102 5.39 -8.71 -1.85
N GLY A 103 5.91 -7.84 -0.98
CA GLY A 103 6.19 -8.20 0.41
C GLY A 103 4.94 -8.64 1.19
N ILE A 104 5.09 -9.64 2.07
CA ILE A 104 4.02 -10.14 2.93
C ILE A 104 4.14 -9.50 4.32
N TRP A 105 3.21 -8.61 4.65
CA TRP A 105 3.24 -7.87 5.91
C TRP A 105 1.96 -8.06 6.73
N GLY A 106 2.02 -7.72 8.03
CA GLY A 106 0.80 -7.65 8.85
C GLY A 106 -0.14 -6.55 8.37
N LEU A 107 0.39 -5.45 7.84
CA LEU A 107 -0.38 -4.37 7.24
C LEU A 107 -0.01 -4.27 5.76
N ASN A 108 -0.98 -4.55 4.88
CA ASN A 108 -0.82 -4.43 3.43
C ASN A 108 -1.81 -3.40 2.91
N ILE A 109 -1.37 -2.46 2.08
CA ILE A 109 -2.24 -1.43 1.50
C ILE A 109 -2.06 -1.45 0.00
N HIS A 110 -3.17 -1.47 -0.72
CA HIS A 110 -3.16 -1.45 -2.19
C HIS A 110 -2.29 -2.60 -2.74
N GLU A 111 -2.40 -3.79 -2.13
CA GLU A 111 -1.63 -5.00 -2.46
C GLU A 111 -0.10 -4.82 -2.42
N ASN A 112 0.39 -3.81 -1.69
CA ASN A 112 1.80 -3.43 -1.59
C ASN A 112 2.46 -3.17 -2.93
N TYR A 113 1.72 -2.66 -3.92
CA TYR A 113 2.30 -2.18 -5.17
C TYR A 113 1.75 -0.81 -5.56
N TYR A 114 2.46 -0.17 -6.48
CA TYR A 114 2.02 1.03 -7.17
C TYR A 114 2.16 0.88 -8.69
N TYR A 115 1.35 1.63 -9.42
CA TYR A 115 1.46 1.81 -10.86
C TYR A 115 2.39 2.98 -11.16
N LEU A 116 3.31 2.75 -12.09
CA LEU A 116 4.12 3.78 -12.72
C LEU A 116 3.62 3.96 -14.16
N HIS A 117 3.06 5.12 -14.44
CA HIS A 117 2.57 5.50 -15.77
C HIS A 117 3.63 6.33 -16.49
N PHE A 118 3.91 5.99 -17.74
CA PHE A 118 4.85 6.72 -18.58
C PHE A 118 4.12 7.54 -19.64
N GLN A 119 4.64 8.73 -19.93
CA GLN A 119 4.18 9.51 -21.07
C GLN A 119 4.84 8.98 -22.34
N GLN A 120 4.04 8.76 -23.39
CA GLN A 120 4.55 8.35 -24.69
C GLN A 120 5.40 9.47 -25.30
N VAL A 121 6.54 9.09 -25.87
CA VAL A 121 7.46 9.97 -26.60
C VAL A 121 7.45 9.59 -28.08
N ASN A 122 7.50 10.59 -28.96
CA ASN A 122 7.41 10.40 -30.40
C ASN A 122 8.77 10.24 -31.09
N GLN A 123 9.86 10.38 -30.33
CA GLN A 123 11.22 10.27 -30.83
C GLN A 123 11.91 9.04 -30.22
N LEU A 124 12.52 8.26 -31.10
CA LEU A 124 13.28 7.08 -30.73
C LEU A 124 14.54 7.48 -29.94
N GLY A 125 14.85 6.73 -28.88
CA GLY A 125 16.00 7.00 -28.02
C GLY A 125 15.71 8.00 -26.91
N ASP A 126 14.52 8.60 -26.88
CA ASP A 126 14.09 9.41 -25.75
C ASP A 126 13.73 8.52 -24.55
N THR A 127 13.99 9.07 -23.37
CA THR A 127 13.56 8.49 -22.10
C THR A 127 12.13 8.99 -21.81
N PRO A 128 11.12 8.11 -21.80
CA PRO A 128 9.75 8.55 -21.56
C PRO A 128 9.61 9.09 -20.14
N PRO A 129 9.13 10.33 -19.94
CA PRO A 129 8.98 10.87 -18.59
C PRO A 129 7.88 10.10 -17.84
N ILE A 130 8.02 10.06 -16.52
CA ILE A 130 6.99 9.51 -15.63
C ILE A 130 5.81 10.49 -15.62
N ALA A 131 4.65 10.02 -16.03
CA ALA A 131 3.42 10.79 -16.07
C ALA A 131 2.70 10.80 -14.70
N LYS A 132 2.67 9.65 -14.02
CA LYS A 132 1.94 9.48 -12.76
C LYS A 132 2.49 8.29 -11.96
N ILE A 133 2.44 8.40 -10.64
CA ILE A 133 2.56 7.28 -9.69
C ILE A 133 1.20 7.12 -9.01
N ASP A 134 0.67 5.89 -8.95
CA ASP A 134 -0.65 5.60 -8.40
C ASP A 134 -0.65 4.36 -7.50
N PRO A 135 -1.02 4.46 -6.21
CA PRO A 135 -1.31 5.69 -5.49
C PRO A 135 -0.07 6.58 -5.38
N MET A 136 -0.26 7.88 -5.10
CA MET A 136 0.86 8.79 -4.88
C MET A 136 1.67 8.34 -3.66
N LEU A 137 2.97 8.10 -3.86
CA LEU A 137 3.91 7.71 -2.80
C LEU A 137 4.84 8.88 -2.48
N PRO A 138 4.62 9.62 -1.38
CA PRO A 138 5.53 10.68 -0.99
C PRO A 138 6.91 10.11 -0.65
N ASN A 139 7.97 10.81 -1.04
CA ASN A 139 9.38 10.44 -0.81
C ASN A 139 9.91 9.23 -1.60
N LEU A 140 9.16 8.71 -2.59
CA LEU A 140 9.70 7.75 -3.55
C LEU A 140 10.67 8.44 -4.52
N TYR A 141 11.93 8.01 -4.55
CA TYR A 141 12.94 8.50 -5.48
C TYR A 141 13.16 7.50 -6.62
N LEU A 142 12.86 7.91 -7.85
CA LEU A 142 13.00 7.07 -9.03
C LEU A 142 14.20 7.53 -9.87
N ILE A 143 15.08 6.59 -10.21
CA ILE A 143 16.21 6.83 -11.11
C ILE A 143 15.93 6.13 -12.43
N GLN A 144 15.66 6.90 -13.49
CA GLN A 144 15.44 6.36 -14.82
C GLN A 144 16.76 6.29 -15.59
N ARG A 145 17.21 5.06 -15.92
CA ARG A 145 18.48 4.81 -16.61
C ARG A 145 18.34 4.21 -18.01
N ARG A 146 17.13 4.12 -18.56
CA ARG A 146 16.88 3.52 -19.88
C ARG A 146 16.03 4.43 -20.76
N CYS A 147 16.51 4.60 -21.99
CA CYS A 147 15.79 5.16 -23.13
C CYS A 147 14.87 4.11 -23.76
N SER A 148 13.85 4.54 -24.51
CA SER A 148 12.96 3.63 -25.23
C SER A 148 13.75 2.69 -26.18
N PRO A 149 13.47 1.37 -26.19
CA PRO A 149 14.01 0.48 -27.22
C PRO A 149 13.41 0.81 -28.58
N SER A 150 14.23 0.72 -29.62
CA SER A 150 13.78 0.78 -31.01
C SER A 150 12.86 -0.39 -31.32
N GLU A 151 11.58 -0.08 -31.49
CA GLU A 151 10.66 -0.56 -32.55
C GLU A 151 9.21 -0.39 -32.07
N LYS A 152 8.28 -0.33 -33.03
CA LYS A 152 6.82 -0.21 -32.83
C LYS A 152 6.22 -1.45 -32.16
N GLY A 153 6.73 -1.81 -30.98
CA GLY A 153 6.28 -2.90 -30.13
C GLY A 153 5.38 -2.38 -29.02
N ARG A 154 4.32 -3.15 -28.73
CA ARG A 154 3.23 -2.90 -27.80
C ARG A 154 3.75 -2.45 -26.42
N TRP A 155 3.81 -1.14 -26.18
CA TRP A 155 4.05 -0.59 -24.84
C TRP A 155 2.91 -1.04 -23.91
N ARG A 156 3.25 -1.65 -22.78
CA ARG A 156 2.34 -1.68 -21.63
C ARG A 156 2.48 -0.31 -20.95
N PRO A 157 1.45 0.55 -20.97
CA PRO A 157 1.56 1.91 -20.45
C PRO A 157 1.82 1.97 -18.93
N ASN A 158 1.67 0.85 -18.23
CA ASN A 158 1.77 0.74 -16.79
C ASN A 158 2.83 -0.30 -16.41
N ALA A 159 3.79 0.09 -15.58
CA ALA A 159 4.68 -0.83 -14.86
C ALA A 159 4.17 -0.96 -13.42
N TYR A 160 4.16 -2.19 -12.91
CA TYR A 160 3.84 -2.48 -11.52
C TYR A 160 5.15 -2.63 -10.77
N HIS A 161 5.26 -2.00 -9.61
CA HIS A 161 6.38 -2.24 -8.73
C HIS A 161 5.87 -2.44 -7.32
N SER A 162 6.34 -3.51 -6.70
CA SER A 162 6.12 -3.81 -5.30
C SER A 162 6.89 -2.82 -4.42
N ILE A 163 6.35 -2.59 -3.23
CA ILE A 163 7.01 -1.91 -2.14
C ILE A 163 7.56 -3.02 -1.22
N GLY A 164 8.87 -3.01 -0.99
CA GLY A 164 9.52 -3.79 0.06
C GLY A 164 9.25 -3.15 1.41
#